data_AF-A0A2W4L9I9-F1
#
_entry.id   AF-A0A2W4L9I9-F1
#
_cell.length_a   1.000
_cell.length_b   1.000
_cell.length_c   1.000
_cell.angle_alpha   90.00
_cell.angle_beta   90.00
_cell.angle_gamma   90.00
#
_symmetry.space_group_name_H-M   'P 1'
#
loop_
_entity.id
_entity.type
_entity.pdbx_description
1 polymer ?
#
loop_
_entity_poly.entity_id
_entity_poly.type
_entity_poly.pdbx_seq_one_letter_code
_entity_poly.pdbx_strand_id
1 'polypeptide(L)'
;MLRIKSKLTSWLTRLYLARASRRGFDLEKLPEAALVPLRRNGLDPVAELGEIRRREPVSKLPVPFGVTIWLVTGYAEARAVLSDAKAFSNDFGNLVGKAPGATAEQNPGGLGFADPPHHTRLRKMLQPEFTARRLKRLTPNIDAIIKRQLDEMDAAGKDGRPVDLVEHFALPIPSLVICDLLGVDYGRRDEFQRLAMQRFDLIGGTMGTLDAISESLEFLLGVVREQRKNPGDDLLGMIIREHGDDIDDRELAGLADGVLTGGFETTASMLALGTMGGVRDPQARENVSNGSADDTAGPPCVAG
;
A
#
# COMPACT_ATOMS: atom_id res chain seq x y z
N MET A 1 33.98 -36.44 21.56
CA MET A 1 33.16 -35.43 22.28
C MET A 1 32.86 -34.14 21.50
N LEU A 2 33.60 -33.74 20.45
CA LEU A 2 33.33 -32.49 19.68
C LEU A 2 32.15 -32.56 18.67
N ARG A 3 31.78 -33.75 18.20
CA ARG A 3 30.80 -33.94 17.11
C ARG A 3 29.32 -33.87 17.56
N ILE A 4 29.06 -33.94 18.87
CA ILE A 4 27.71 -33.84 19.46
C ILE A 4 27.34 -32.37 19.74
N LYS A 5 28.31 -31.54 20.17
CA LYS A 5 28.11 -30.10 20.40
C LYS A 5 27.72 -29.35 19.12
N SER A 6 28.31 -29.70 17.97
CA SER A 6 27.99 -29.12 16.65
C SER A 6 26.56 -29.44 16.15
N LYS A 7 26.03 -30.63 16.47
CA LYS A 7 24.66 -30.99 16.10
C LYS A 7 23.63 -30.31 17.01
N LEU A 8 23.95 -30.16 18.30
CA LEU A 8 23.09 -29.47 19.25
C LEU A 8 23.00 -27.97 18.96
N THR A 9 24.12 -27.32 18.62
CA THR A 9 24.13 -25.92 18.18
C THR A 9 23.38 -25.75 16.86
N SER A 10 23.62 -26.61 15.86
CA SER A 10 22.84 -26.60 14.61
C SER A 10 21.33 -26.78 14.84
N TRP A 11 20.92 -27.62 15.79
CA TRP A 11 19.51 -27.87 16.08
C TRP A 11 18.87 -26.70 16.85
N LEU A 12 19.57 -26.14 17.84
CA LEU A 12 19.12 -24.95 18.57
C LEU A 12 19.08 -23.71 17.66
N THR A 13 20.04 -23.55 16.75
CA THR A 13 20.03 -22.48 15.73
C THR A 13 18.87 -22.67 14.75
N ARG A 14 18.58 -23.89 14.30
CA ARG A 14 17.40 -24.17 13.46
C ARG A 14 16.08 -23.91 14.19
N LEU A 15 15.98 -24.28 15.47
CA LEU A 15 14.81 -24.00 16.30
C LEU A 15 14.65 -22.51 16.58
N TYR A 16 15.74 -21.80 16.84
CA TYR A 16 15.74 -20.35 17.02
C TYR A 16 15.33 -19.64 15.72
N LEU A 17 15.87 -20.03 14.57
CA LEU A 17 15.50 -19.52 13.26
C LEU A 17 14.03 -19.84 12.91
N ALA A 18 13.54 -21.05 13.22
CA ALA A 18 12.14 -21.44 13.04
C ALA A 18 11.17 -20.76 14.03
N ARG A 19 11.67 -20.26 15.16
CA ARG A 19 10.88 -19.49 16.15
C ARG A 19 10.90 -18.01 15.84
N ALA A 20 12.01 -17.50 15.31
CA ALA A 20 12.14 -16.15 14.76
C ALA A 20 11.30 -16.00 13.47
N SER A 21 11.22 -17.04 12.64
CA SER A 21 10.39 -17.08 11.44
C SER A 21 8.90 -16.94 11.70
N ARG A 22 8.42 -17.25 12.92
CA ARG A 22 6.99 -17.15 13.27
C ARG A 22 6.56 -15.74 13.69
N ARG A 23 7.48 -14.78 13.80
CA ARG A 23 7.21 -13.43 14.35
C ARG A 23 7.31 -12.28 13.33
N GLY A 24 7.51 -12.57 12.04
CA GLY A 24 7.70 -11.53 11.03
C GLY A 24 9.08 -10.85 11.12
N PHE A 25 9.33 -9.92 10.20
CA PHE A 25 10.54 -9.09 10.21
C PHE A 25 10.41 -8.01 11.28
N ASP A 26 11.13 -8.17 12.39
CA ASP A 26 11.15 -7.18 13.46
C ASP A 26 12.15 -6.06 13.15
N LEU A 27 11.63 -4.92 12.71
CA LEU A 27 12.43 -3.73 12.35
C LEU A 27 13.26 -3.21 13.53
N GLU A 28 12.81 -3.40 14.77
CA GLU A 28 13.52 -2.97 15.99
C GLU A 28 14.84 -3.73 16.20
N LYS A 29 14.98 -4.89 15.55
CA LYS A 29 16.19 -5.73 15.64
C LYS A 29 17.18 -5.50 14.50
N LEU A 30 16.87 -4.61 13.56
CA LEU A 30 17.78 -4.28 12.46
C LEU A 30 18.84 -3.27 12.92
N PRO A 31 20.09 -3.37 12.43
CA PRO A 31 21.09 -2.35 12.71
C PRO A 31 20.67 -1.01 12.11
N GLU A 32 21.06 0.08 12.76
CA GLU A 32 20.67 1.43 12.34
C GLU A 32 20.92 1.73 10.86
N ALA A 33 22.05 1.27 10.32
CA ALA A 33 22.41 1.45 8.91
C ALA A 33 21.39 0.79 7.94
N ALA A 34 20.73 -0.30 8.35
CA ALA A 34 19.68 -0.92 7.55
C ALA A 34 18.35 -0.15 7.58
N LEU A 35 18.16 0.73 8.57
CA LEU A 35 16.96 1.54 8.75
C LEU A 35 17.06 2.92 8.06
N VAL A 36 18.24 3.31 7.58
CA VAL A 36 18.47 4.60 6.89
C VAL A 36 17.44 4.91 5.80
N PRO A 37 17.01 3.96 4.92
CA PRO A 37 15.96 4.20 3.92
C PRO A 37 14.58 4.55 4.49
N LEU A 38 14.31 4.15 5.73
CA LEU A 38 13.04 4.37 6.41
C LEU A 38 13.04 5.66 7.25
N ARG A 39 14.22 6.25 7.49
CA ARG A 39 14.36 7.47 8.30
C ARG A 39 14.00 8.71 7.49
N ARG A 40 13.43 9.71 8.17
CA ARG A 40 13.04 11.01 7.61
C ARG A 40 13.50 12.16 8.50
N ASN A 41 13.74 13.32 7.90
CA ASN A 41 13.85 14.61 8.60
C ASN A 41 12.66 15.48 8.21
N GLY A 42 11.65 15.55 9.08
CA GLY A 42 10.36 16.12 8.70
C GLY A 42 9.72 15.33 7.56
N LEU A 43 9.51 15.97 6.41
CA LEU A 43 8.95 15.33 5.21
C LEU A 43 10.04 14.74 4.29
N ASP A 44 11.29 15.15 4.48
CA ASP A 44 12.39 14.83 3.57
C ASP A 44 13.08 13.52 3.95
N PRO A 45 13.64 12.79 2.97
CA PRO A 45 14.60 11.73 3.23
C PRO A 45 15.81 12.26 4.01
N VAL A 46 16.45 11.42 4.84
CA VAL A 46 17.68 11.80 5.53
C VAL A 46 18.82 12.10 4.54
N ALA A 47 19.66 13.10 4.86
CA ALA A 47 20.79 13.50 4.02
C ALA A 47 21.75 12.34 3.70
N GLU A 48 21.87 11.38 4.63
CA GLU A 48 22.67 10.16 4.46
C GLU A 48 22.27 9.35 3.22
N LEU A 49 20.98 9.30 2.85
CA LEU A 49 20.53 8.63 1.62
C LEU A 49 21.07 9.34 0.37
N GLY A 50 21.23 10.66 0.42
CA GLY A 50 21.87 11.45 -0.64
C GLY A 50 23.35 11.12 -0.80
N GLU A 51 24.07 10.94 0.32
CA GLU A 51 25.48 10.53 0.29
C GLU A 51 25.65 9.10 -0.22
N ILE A 52 24.81 8.17 0.23
CA ILE A 52 24.80 6.78 -0.28
C ILE A 52 24.58 6.79 -1.79
N ARG A 53 23.57 7.53 -2.27
CA ARG A 53 23.28 7.66 -3.71
C ARG A 53 24.45 8.18 -4.52
N ARG A 54 25.19 9.19 -4.02
CA ARG A 54 26.35 9.77 -4.73
C ARG A 54 27.55 8.83 -4.76
N ARG A 55 27.77 8.07 -3.68
CA ARG A 55 28.93 7.19 -3.54
C ARG A 55 28.73 5.83 -4.21
N GLU A 56 27.58 5.21 -3.94
CA GLU A 56 27.27 3.83 -4.30
C GLU A 56 25.74 3.69 -4.49
N PRO A 57 25.21 4.02 -5.68
CA PRO A 57 23.76 4.05 -5.94
C PRO A 57 23.09 2.67 -5.83
N VAL A 58 23.87 1.58 -5.80
CA VAL A 58 23.44 0.21 -5.53
C VAL A 58 24.36 -0.40 -4.48
N SER A 59 23.87 -0.55 -3.25
CA SER A 59 24.64 -1.06 -2.12
C SER A 59 23.88 -2.18 -1.39
N LYS A 60 24.58 -2.99 -0.59
CA LYS A 60 23.93 -4.02 0.24
C LYS A 60 23.54 -3.45 1.59
N LEU A 61 22.30 -3.71 2.04
CA LEU A 61 21.92 -3.42 3.41
C LEU A 61 22.52 -4.45 4.37
N PRO A 62 23.02 -4.02 5.55
CA PRO A 62 23.60 -4.90 6.53
C PRO A 62 22.49 -5.60 7.35
N VAL A 63 21.67 -6.44 6.73
CA VAL A 63 20.58 -7.14 7.42
C VAL A 63 21.02 -8.50 7.99
N PRO A 64 20.55 -8.88 9.20
CA PRO A 64 20.82 -10.19 9.79
C PRO A 64 20.05 -11.32 9.06
N PHE A 65 20.34 -12.58 9.44
CA PHE A 65 19.59 -13.79 9.05
C PHE A 65 19.76 -14.34 7.62
N GLY A 66 20.85 -14.00 6.93
CA GLY A 66 21.23 -14.66 5.67
C GLY A 66 20.36 -14.28 4.46
N VAL A 67 19.50 -13.28 4.60
CA VAL A 67 18.80 -12.63 3.48
C VAL A 67 19.71 -11.53 2.93
N THR A 68 19.88 -11.47 1.61
CA THR A 68 20.59 -10.35 0.97
C THR A 68 19.56 -9.34 0.48
N ILE A 69 19.63 -8.12 1.00
CA ILE A 69 18.80 -6.99 0.54
C ILE A 69 19.70 -5.96 -0.12
N TRP A 70 19.36 -5.59 -1.35
CA TRP A 70 20.03 -4.54 -2.10
C TRP A 70 19.23 -3.24 -1.98
N LEU A 71 19.91 -2.16 -1.62
CA LEU A 71 19.40 -0.80 -1.62
C LEU A 71 19.78 -0.13 -2.94
N VAL A 72 18.76 0.27 -3.71
CA VAL A 72 18.93 1.03 -4.95
C VAL A 72 18.42 2.45 -4.73
N THR A 73 19.32 3.43 -4.78
CA THR A 73 19.02 4.85 -4.52
C THR A 73 19.18 5.74 -5.74
N GLY A 74 19.98 5.30 -6.74
CA GLY A 74 20.16 6.03 -7.99
C GLY A 74 18.96 5.91 -8.93
N TYR A 75 18.63 7.01 -9.62
CA TYR A 75 17.46 7.07 -10.50
C TYR A 75 17.56 6.11 -11.69
N ALA A 76 18.71 6.08 -12.35
CA ALA A 76 18.94 5.24 -13.53
C ALA A 76 18.89 3.75 -13.15
N GLU A 77 19.48 3.40 -12.02
CA GLU A 77 19.55 2.05 -11.48
C GLU A 77 18.16 1.58 -11.01
N ALA A 78 17.42 2.43 -10.30
CA ALA A 78 16.05 2.13 -9.90
C ALA A 78 15.16 1.88 -11.13
N ARG A 79 15.28 2.74 -12.15
CA ARG A 79 14.54 2.56 -13.42
C ARG A 79 14.93 1.25 -14.11
N ALA A 80 16.22 0.90 -14.14
CA ALA A 80 16.68 -0.35 -14.75
C ALA A 80 16.08 -1.57 -14.03
N VAL A 81 16.09 -1.58 -12.70
CA VAL A 81 15.51 -2.67 -11.90
C VAL A 81 14.00 -2.76 -12.08
N LEU A 82 13.27 -1.65 -11.96
CA LEU A 82 11.81 -1.62 -12.00
C LEU A 82 11.22 -1.89 -13.40
N SER A 83 12.02 -1.77 -14.46
CA SER A 83 11.56 -1.99 -15.85
C SER A 83 11.92 -3.36 -16.43
N ASP A 84 12.84 -4.10 -15.81
CA ASP A 84 13.29 -5.41 -16.30
C ASP A 84 12.60 -6.57 -15.56
N ALA A 85 11.37 -6.87 -15.96
CA ALA A 85 10.59 -8.01 -15.45
C ALA A 85 11.13 -9.39 -15.87
N LYS A 86 12.23 -9.45 -16.65
CA LYS A 86 12.91 -10.73 -16.97
C LYS A 86 14.04 -11.00 -16.00
N ALA A 87 14.75 -9.96 -15.57
CA ALA A 87 15.84 -10.06 -14.59
C ALA A 87 15.34 -10.00 -13.15
N PHE A 88 14.25 -9.27 -12.88
CA PHE A 88 13.67 -9.09 -11.55
C PHE A 88 12.22 -9.58 -11.50
N SER A 89 11.81 -10.01 -10.31
CA SER A 89 10.55 -10.70 -10.07
C SER A 89 9.85 -10.15 -8.84
N ASN A 90 8.54 -9.96 -8.94
CA ASN A 90 7.65 -9.64 -7.82
C ASN A 90 6.80 -10.84 -7.38
N ASP A 91 6.97 -12.01 -8.01
CA ASP A 91 6.24 -13.22 -7.64
C ASP A 91 6.48 -13.58 -6.16
N PHE A 92 5.41 -13.59 -5.37
CA PHE A 92 5.45 -13.93 -3.96
C PHE A 92 6.05 -15.32 -3.70
N GLY A 93 5.90 -16.25 -4.63
CA GLY A 93 6.51 -17.57 -4.58
C GLY A 93 8.04 -17.53 -4.45
N ASN A 94 8.69 -16.48 -4.96
CA ASN A 94 10.13 -16.29 -4.81
C ASN A 94 10.55 -15.80 -3.42
N LEU A 95 9.60 -15.31 -2.62
CA LEU A 95 9.79 -14.94 -1.21
C LEU A 95 9.57 -16.16 -0.28
N VAL A 96 8.70 -17.09 -0.68
CA VAL A 96 8.44 -18.34 0.05
C VAL A 96 9.74 -19.14 0.23
N GLY A 97 10.10 -19.46 1.48
CA GLY A 97 11.32 -20.18 1.83
C GLY A 97 12.60 -19.33 1.92
N LYS A 98 12.60 -18.09 1.39
CA LYS A 98 13.69 -17.11 1.60
C LYS A 98 13.39 -16.16 2.75
N ALA A 99 12.11 -15.83 2.95
CA ALA A 99 11.63 -15.07 4.09
C ALA A 99 11.16 -16.04 5.20
N PRO A 100 11.72 -15.95 6.41
CA PRO A 100 11.26 -16.73 7.55
C PRO A 100 9.77 -16.43 7.83
N GLY A 101 8.88 -17.42 7.64
CA GLY A 101 7.45 -17.33 7.98
C GLY A 101 6.46 -17.24 6.82
N ALA A 102 6.95 -17.01 5.60
CA ALA A 102 6.13 -16.94 4.40
C ALA A 102 5.70 -18.33 3.91
N THR A 103 4.40 -18.56 3.75
CA THR A 103 3.81 -19.77 3.16
C THR A 103 3.03 -19.43 1.89
N ALA A 104 2.85 -20.40 0.99
CA ALA A 104 2.10 -20.18 -0.26
C ALA A 104 0.64 -19.77 -0.02
N GLU A 105 0.04 -20.21 1.09
CA GLU A 105 -1.31 -19.85 1.52
C GLU A 105 -1.46 -18.38 1.90
N GLN A 106 -0.35 -17.68 2.15
CA GLN A 106 -0.31 -16.26 2.49
C GLN A 106 -0.11 -15.36 1.27
N ASN A 107 -0.11 -15.91 0.04
CA ASN A 107 -0.05 -15.08 -1.14
C ASN A 107 -1.32 -14.20 -1.19
N PRO A 108 -1.20 -12.87 -1.04
CA PRO A 108 -2.36 -11.98 -1.06
C PRO A 108 -3.00 -11.88 -2.46
N GLY A 109 -2.33 -12.42 -3.49
CA GLY A 109 -2.77 -12.33 -4.87
C GLY A 109 -2.64 -10.90 -5.41
N GLY A 110 -3.45 -10.59 -6.44
CA GLY A 110 -3.46 -9.27 -7.04
C GLY A 110 -2.20 -8.94 -7.86
N LEU A 111 -2.10 -7.68 -8.30
CA LEU A 111 -1.06 -7.24 -9.23
C LEU A 111 0.33 -7.13 -8.62
N GLY A 112 0.41 -6.78 -7.33
CA GLY A 112 1.69 -6.48 -6.67
C GLY A 112 2.61 -7.68 -6.45
N PHE A 113 2.06 -8.90 -6.56
CA PHE A 113 2.71 -10.14 -6.16
C PHE A 113 2.81 -11.17 -7.29
N ALA A 114 2.73 -10.70 -8.53
CA ALA A 114 2.72 -11.52 -9.73
C ALA A 114 3.67 -10.96 -10.80
N ASP A 115 4.20 -11.86 -11.63
CA ASP A 115 4.97 -11.53 -12.82
C ASP A 115 4.21 -11.89 -14.10
N PRO A 116 4.64 -11.40 -15.29
CA PRO A 116 4.13 -11.92 -16.56
C PRO A 116 4.26 -13.45 -16.66
N PRO A 117 3.27 -14.15 -17.25
CA PRO A 117 2.09 -13.62 -17.93
C PRO A 117 0.89 -13.31 -17.00
N HIS A 118 0.92 -13.76 -15.75
CA HIS A 118 -0.21 -13.63 -14.82
C HIS A 118 -0.52 -12.18 -14.48
N HIS A 119 0.50 -11.39 -14.12
CA HIS A 119 0.37 -9.94 -13.92
C HIS A 119 -0.19 -9.24 -15.17
N THR A 120 0.29 -9.61 -16.36
CA THR A 120 -0.16 -9.01 -17.62
C THR A 120 -1.65 -9.26 -17.87
N ARG A 121 -2.14 -10.49 -17.60
CA ARG A 121 -3.57 -10.83 -17.71
C ARG A 121 -4.40 -10.01 -16.73
N LEU A 122 -4.04 -10.01 -15.45
CA LEU A 122 -4.75 -9.26 -14.41
C LEU A 122 -4.76 -7.76 -14.71
N ARG A 123 -3.63 -7.20 -15.16
CA ARG A 123 -3.51 -5.77 -15.45
C ARG A 123 -4.38 -5.36 -16.62
N LYS A 124 -4.50 -6.23 -17.64
CA LYS A 124 -5.36 -5.99 -18.81
C LYS A 124 -6.83 -5.87 -18.42
N MET A 125 -7.28 -6.61 -17.41
CA MET A 125 -8.65 -6.55 -16.89
C MET A 125 -8.88 -5.27 -16.07
N LEU A 126 -7.90 -4.86 -15.25
CA LEU A 126 -8.05 -3.72 -14.33
C LEU A 126 -7.82 -2.35 -15.00
N GLN A 127 -6.83 -2.24 -15.89
CA GLN A 127 -6.36 -0.96 -16.42
C GLN A 127 -7.44 -0.10 -17.11
N PRO A 128 -8.38 -0.67 -17.92
CA PRO A 128 -9.42 0.14 -18.57
C PRO A 128 -10.28 0.94 -17.58
N GLU A 129 -10.48 0.40 -16.38
CA GLU A 129 -11.30 0.99 -15.30
C GLU A 129 -10.66 2.21 -14.65
N PHE A 130 -9.32 2.32 -14.70
CA PHE A 130 -8.55 3.42 -14.13
C PHE A 130 -8.18 4.50 -15.17
N THR A 131 -8.84 4.53 -16.32
CA THR A 131 -8.67 5.61 -17.29
C THR A 131 -9.31 6.90 -16.78
N ALA A 132 -8.72 8.07 -17.08
CA ALA A 132 -9.27 9.37 -16.68
C ALA A 132 -10.74 9.56 -17.08
N ARG A 133 -11.12 9.05 -18.26
CA ARG A 133 -12.51 9.07 -18.74
C ARG A 133 -13.44 8.25 -17.83
N ARG A 134 -13.06 7.04 -17.43
CA ARG A 134 -13.89 6.19 -16.57
C ARG A 134 -13.92 6.72 -15.15
N LEU A 135 -12.79 7.20 -14.61
CA LEU A 135 -12.72 7.77 -13.26
C LEU A 135 -13.49 9.09 -13.11
N LYS A 136 -13.69 9.88 -14.18
CA LYS A 136 -14.50 11.12 -14.13
C LYS A 136 -15.93 10.90 -13.64
N ARG A 137 -16.48 9.68 -13.76
CA ARG A 137 -17.81 9.34 -13.21
C ARG A 137 -17.86 9.41 -11.68
N LEU A 138 -16.71 9.27 -11.01
CA LEU A 138 -16.60 9.28 -9.56
C LEU A 138 -16.57 10.69 -8.99
N THR A 139 -16.24 11.71 -9.81
CA THR A 139 -16.07 13.10 -9.35
C THR A 139 -17.26 13.61 -8.54
N PRO A 140 -18.53 13.47 -8.97
CA PRO A 140 -19.66 13.96 -8.17
C PRO A 140 -19.77 13.31 -6.78
N ASN A 141 -19.45 12.02 -6.68
CA ASN A 141 -19.48 11.31 -5.40
C ASN A 141 -18.27 11.69 -4.52
N ILE A 142 -17.09 11.85 -5.11
CA ILE A 142 -15.89 12.35 -4.42
C ILE A 142 -16.16 13.74 -3.84
N ASP A 143 -16.75 14.65 -4.62
CA ASP A 143 -17.11 16.00 -4.15
C ASP A 143 -18.11 15.96 -2.99
N ALA A 144 -19.12 15.08 -3.07
CA ALA A 144 -20.08 14.89 -1.99
C ALA A 144 -19.45 14.32 -0.72
N ILE A 145 -18.54 13.35 -0.86
CA ILE A 145 -17.77 12.79 0.26
C ILE A 145 -16.91 13.88 0.92
N ILE A 146 -16.14 14.63 0.12
CA ILE A 146 -15.27 15.71 0.62
C ILE A 146 -16.11 16.74 1.37
N LYS A 147 -17.21 17.21 0.77
CA LYS A 147 -18.10 18.20 1.40
C LYS A 147 -18.62 17.70 2.75
N ARG A 148 -19.09 16.45 2.82
CA ARG A 148 -19.56 15.87 4.09
C ARG A 148 -18.45 15.81 5.13
N GLN A 149 -17.24 15.38 4.77
CA GLN A 149 -16.13 15.33 5.73
C GLN A 149 -15.70 16.74 6.20
N LEU A 150 -15.81 17.76 5.36
CA LEU A 150 -15.61 19.15 5.78
C LEU A 150 -16.68 19.60 6.79
N ASP A 151 -17.95 19.28 6.52
CA ASP A 151 -19.07 19.59 7.43
C ASP A 151 -18.91 18.87 8.78
N GLU A 152 -18.46 17.61 8.78
CA GLU A 152 -18.17 16.82 9.99
C GLU A 152 -16.99 17.41 10.78
N MET A 153 -15.93 17.83 10.09
CA MET A 153 -14.76 18.44 10.72
C MET A 153 -15.10 19.82 11.32
N ASP A 154 -15.89 20.65 10.63
CA ASP A 154 -16.40 21.93 11.17
C ASP A 154 -17.25 21.68 12.42
N ALA A 155 -18.15 20.69 12.37
CA ALA A 155 -18.98 20.32 13.52
C ALA A 155 -18.15 19.86 14.73
N ALA A 156 -17.10 19.08 14.51
CA ALA A 156 -16.19 18.62 15.56
C ALA A 156 -15.40 19.77 16.21
N GLY A 157 -15.09 20.82 15.43
CA GLY A 157 -14.36 22.00 15.89
C GLY A 157 -15.21 23.13 16.47
N LYS A 158 -16.54 22.96 16.56
CA LYS A 158 -17.49 24.04 16.96
C LYS A 158 -17.20 24.67 18.33
N ASP A 159 -16.57 23.95 19.24
CA ASP A 159 -16.22 24.44 20.57
C ASP A 159 -14.81 25.05 20.64
N GLY A 160 -14.13 25.21 19.49
CA GLY A 160 -12.80 25.79 19.36
C GLY A 160 -11.67 24.83 19.73
N ARG A 161 -11.95 23.54 20.00
CA ARG A 161 -10.90 22.55 20.24
C ARG A 161 -10.21 22.14 18.93
N PRO A 162 -8.91 21.78 19.00
CA PRO A 162 -8.22 21.16 17.86
C PRO A 162 -8.95 19.89 17.41
N VAL A 163 -9.08 19.74 16.09
CA VAL A 163 -9.66 18.56 15.45
C VAL A 163 -8.55 17.80 14.75
N ASP A 164 -8.57 16.47 14.85
CA ASP A 164 -7.62 15.64 14.11
C ASP A 164 -8.02 15.54 12.63
N LEU A 165 -7.25 16.19 11.76
CA LEU A 165 -7.43 16.15 10.32
C LEU A 165 -7.35 14.71 9.77
N VAL A 166 -6.50 13.86 10.34
CA VAL A 166 -6.32 12.49 9.84
C VAL A 166 -7.59 11.68 10.09
N GLU A 167 -8.11 11.75 11.31
CA GLU A 167 -9.33 11.05 11.73
C GLU A 167 -10.57 11.52 10.96
N HIS A 168 -10.76 12.85 10.86
CA HIS A 168 -12.00 13.40 10.32
C HIS A 168 -12.01 13.59 8.80
N PHE A 169 -10.84 13.69 8.17
CA PHE A 169 -10.73 14.04 6.74
C PHE A 169 -9.86 13.05 5.95
N ALA A 170 -8.61 12.82 6.37
CA ALA A 170 -7.66 12.09 5.54
C ALA A 170 -7.95 10.58 5.44
N LEU A 171 -8.41 9.93 6.51
CA LEU A 171 -8.78 8.52 6.51
C LEU A 171 -10.18 8.28 5.89
N PRO A 172 -11.25 9.02 6.24
CA PRO A 172 -12.58 8.69 5.74
C PRO A 172 -12.70 8.80 4.22
N ILE A 173 -12.13 9.84 3.61
CA ILE A 173 -12.27 10.13 2.17
C ILE A 173 -11.86 8.93 1.28
N PRO A 174 -10.59 8.46 1.31
CA PRO A 174 -10.19 7.36 0.43
C PRO A 174 -10.91 6.06 0.75
N SER A 175 -11.25 5.80 2.02
CA SER A 175 -12.03 4.62 2.39
C SER A 175 -13.40 4.61 1.71
N LEU A 176 -14.13 5.73 1.79
CA LEU A 176 -15.46 5.87 1.21
C LEU A 176 -15.43 5.83 -0.32
N VAL A 177 -14.41 6.44 -0.94
CA VAL A 177 -14.22 6.41 -2.39
C VAL A 177 -13.93 4.99 -2.88
N ILE A 178 -13.07 4.23 -2.20
CA ILE A 178 -12.78 2.84 -2.56
C ILE A 178 -14.02 1.95 -2.33
N CYS A 179 -14.74 2.19 -1.24
CA CYS A 179 -15.98 1.49 -0.92
C CYS A 179 -17.00 1.60 -2.07
N ASP A 180 -17.17 2.82 -2.61
CA ASP A 180 -18.02 3.09 -3.77
C ASP A 180 -17.43 2.48 -5.07
N LEU A 181 -16.12 2.64 -5.28
CA LEU A 181 -15.44 2.10 -6.46
C LEU A 181 -15.58 0.58 -6.56
N LEU A 182 -15.49 -0.15 -5.45
CA LEU A 182 -15.62 -1.60 -5.37
C LEU A 182 -17.09 -2.08 -5.36
N GLY A 183 -18.06 -1.17 -5.34
CA GLY A 183 -19.48 -1.52 -5.32
C GLY A 183 -19.92 -2.19 -4.02
N VAL A 184 -19.35 -1.79 -2.89
CA VAL A 184 -19.77 -2.28 -1.57
C VAL A 184 -21.11 -1.64 -1.20
N ASP A 185 -22.06 -2.48 -0.80
CA ASP A 185 -23.39 -2.04 -0.38
C ASP A 185 -23.33 -1.06 0.79
N TYR A 186 -24.27 -0.11 0.81
CA TYR A 186 -24.37 0.95 1.81
C TYR A 186 -24.40 0.41 3.24
N GLY A 187 -25.12 -0.69 3.49
CA GLY A 187 -25.24 -1.31 4.81
C GLY A 187 -23.93 -1.95 5.33
N ARG A 188 -22.92 -2.12 4.47
CA ARG A 188 -21.64 -2.74 4.81
C ARG A 188 -20.46 -1.75 4.80
N ARG A 189 -20.73 -0.46 4.61
CA ARG A 189 -19.69 0.59 4.55
C ARG A 189 -18.91 0.68 5.86
N ASP A 190 -19.59 0.67 7.00
CA ASP A 190 -18.94 0.77 8.31
C ASP A 190 -18.01 -0.43 8.57
N GLU A 191 -18.44 -1.63 8.18
CA GLU A 191 -17.62 -2.84 8.26
C GLU A 191 -16.38 -2.73 7.37
N PHE A 192 -16.56 -2.24 6.13
CA PHE A 192 -15.46 -2.01 5.20
C PHE A 192 -14.47 -0.97 5.73
N GLN A 193 -14.94 0.16 6.25
CA GLN A 193 -14.09 1.21 6.82
C GLN A 193 -13.27 0.68 7.99
N ARG A 194 -13.90 -0.07 8.90
CA ARG A 194 -13.21 -0.71 10.02
C ARG A 194 -12.10 -1.66 9.55
N LEU A 195 -12.38 -2.52 8.56
CA LEU A 195 -11.39 -3.45 8.01
C LEU A 195 -10.26 -2.71 7.28
N ALA A 196 -10.57 -1.65 6.54
CA ALA A 196 -9.59 -0.80 5.88
C ALA A 196 -8.65 -0.12 6.90
N MET A 197 -9.20 0.42 7.99
CA MET A 197 -8.42 1.03 9.08
C MET A 197 -7.54 0.01 9.81
N GLN A 198 -8.07 -1.19 10.12
CA GLN A 198 -7.25 -2.27 10.70
C GLN A 198 -6.11 -2.67 9.77
N ARG A 199 -6.32 -2.61 8.45
CA ARG A 199 -5.27 -2.85 7.46
C ARG A 199 -4.22 -1.72 7.43
N PHE A 200 -4.61 -0.48 7.70
CA PHE A 200 -3.70 0.66 7.83
C PHE A 200 -2.79 0.53 9.06
N ASP A 201 -3.34 0.18 10.23
CA ASP A 201 -2.56 0.00 11.48
C ASP A 201 -1.49 -1.10 11.35
N LEU A 202 -1.75 -2.13 10.53
CA LEU A 202 -0.79 -3.19 10.20
C LEU A 202 0.44 -2.65 9.44
N ILE A 203 0.23 -1.74 8.49
CA ILE A 203 1.31 -1.20 7.65
C ILE A 203 2.09 -0.10 8.40
N GLY A 204 1.41 0.63 9.29
CA GLY A 204 1.97 1.73 10.10
C GLY A 204 2.85 1.32 11.30
N GLY A 205 2.93 0.04 11.68
CA GLY A 205 3.95 -0.44 12.63
C GLY A 205 3.47 -0.89 14.01
N THR A 206 2.20 -1.22 14.21
CA THR A 206 1.74 -1.84 15.48
C THR A 206 1.03 -3.16 15.22
N MET A 207 1.68 -4.28 15.55
CA MET A 207 1.12 -5.63 15.71
C MET A 207 -0.23 -5.91 15.01
N GLY A 208 -0.31 -5.81 13.69
CA GLY A 208 -1.40 -6.44 12.95
C GLY A 208 -1.05 -7.91 12.74
N THR A 209 -1.96 -8.82 13.09
CA THR A 209 -1.78 -10.25 12.79
C THR A 209 -2.22 -10.53 11.36
N LEU A 210 -1.67 -11.59 10.76
CA LEU A 210 -2.09 -12.13 9.45
C LEU A 210 -3.61 -12.40 9.37
N ASP A 211 -4.29 -12.45 10.51
CA ASP A 211 -5.73 -12.64 10.63
C ASP A 211 -6.51 -11.47 10.01
N ALA A 212 -6.06 -10.22 10.18
CA ALA A 212 -6.74 -9.05 9.60
C ALA A 212 -6.69 -9.03 8.06
N ILE A 213 -5.61 -9.55 7.47
CA ILE A 213 -5.51 -9.76 6.01
C ILE A 213 -6.55 -10.78 5.56
N SER A 214 -6.69 -11.85 6.32
CA SER A 214 -7.61 -12.94 6.03
C SER A 214 -9.07 -12.48 6.13
N GLU A 215 -9.42 -11.70 7.17
CA GLU A 215 -10.76 -11.11 7.35
C GLU A 215 -11.11 -10.12 6.21
N SER A 216 -10.17 -9.25 5.83
CA SER A 216 -10.38 -8.31 4.73
C SER A 216 -10.61 -9.03 3.38
N LEU A 217 -9.82 -10.07 3.09
CA LEU A 217 -10.01 -10.90 1.90
C LEU A 217 -11.33 -11.67 1.92
N GLU A 218 -11.75 -12.21 3.07
CA GLU A 218 -13.06 -12.87 3.20
C GLU A 218 -14.21 -11.89 2.98
N PHE A 219 -14.11 -10.67 3.52
CA PHE A 219 -15.08 -9.62 3.26
C PHE A 219 -15.19 -9.33 1.76
N LEU A 220 -14.05 -9.13 1.08
CA LEU A 220 -13.99 -8.85 -0.35
C LEU A 220 -14.50 -10.01 -1.21
N LEU A 221 -14.22 -11.26 -0.82
CA LEU A 221 -14.84 -12.44 -1.44
C LEU A 221 -16.36 -12.41 -1.32
N GLY A 222 -16.89 -11.96 -0.17
CA GLY A 222 -18.32 -11.74 0.00
C GLY A 222 -18.86 -10.69 -0.98
N VAL A 223 -18.16 -9.56 -1.14
CA VAL A 223 -18.54 -8.51 -2.11
C VAL A 223 -18.53 -9.05 -3.54
N VAL A 224 -17.49 -9.79 -3.93
CA VAL A 224 -17.39 -10.43 -5.25
C VAL A 224 -18.57 -11.37 -5.52
N ARG A 225 -18.93 -12.22 -4.55
CA ARG A 225 -20.05 -13.15 -4.69
C ARG A 225 -21.39 -12.45 -4.88
N GLU A 226 -21.62 -11.33 -4.20
CA GLU A 226 -22.82 -10.53 -4.41
C GLU A 226 -22.83 -9.88 -5.81
N GLN A 227 -21.69 -9.30 -6.21
CA GLN A 227 -21.53 -8.71 -7.54
C GLN A 227 -21.70 -9.73 -8.67
N ARG A 228 -21.30 -10.99 -8.47
CA ARG A 228 -21.54 -12.06 -9.45
C ARG A 228 -23.02 -12.35 -9.70
N LYS A 229 -23.89 -12.12 -8.72
CA LYS A 229 -25.35 -12.36 -8.88
C LYS A 229 -26.00 -11.28 -9.73
N ASN A 230 -25.58 -10.02 -9.55
CA ASN A 230 -26.11 -8.88 -10.28
C ASN A 230 -25.02 -7.81 -10.43
N PRO A 231 -24.16 -7.90 -11.47
CA PRO A 231 -23.03 -7.00 -11.64
C PRO A 231 -23.48 -5.54 -11.80
N GLY A 232 -22.98 -4.63 -10.95
CA GLY A 232 -23.26 -3.19 -10.99
C GLY A 232 -22.31 -2.39 -11.88
N ASP A 233 -22.43 -1.07 -11.96
CA ASP A 233 -21.55 -0.17 -12.74
C ASP A 233 -20.23 0.21 -12.01
N ASP A 234 -19.98 -0.43 -10.88
CA ASP A 234 -18.74 -0.36 -10.12
C ASP A 234 -17.60 -1.18 -10.77
N LEU A 235 -16.40 -1.07 -10.19
CA LEU A 235 -15.20 -1.72 -10.70
C LEU A 235 -15.36 -3.24 -10.84
N LEU A 236 -15.91 -3.90 -9.81
CA LEU A 236 -16.02 -5.35 -9.79
C LEU A 236 -17.10 -5.82 -10.78
N GLY A 237 -18.24 -5.12 -10.81
CA GLY A 237 -19.31 -5.41 -11.74
C GLY A 237 -18.90 -5.25 -13.21
N MET A 238 -18.13 -4.20 -13.54
CA MET A 238 -17.56 -4.03 -14.88
C MET A 238 -16.60 -5.17 -15.26
N ILE A 239 -15.67 -5.54 -14.36
CA ILE A 239 -14.73 -6.66 -14.60
C ILE A 239 -15.49 -7.98 -14.76
N ILE A 240 -16.54 -8.23 -13.96
CA ILE A 240 -17.36 -9.45 -14.09
C ILE A 240 -18.06 -9.50 -15.44
N ARG A 241 -18.60 -8.37 -15.94
CA ARG A 241 -19.26 -8.32 -17.26
C ARG A 241 -18.30 -8.57 -18.43
N GLU A 242 -17.09 -7.99 -18.37
CA GLU A 242 -16.13 -8.07 -19.48
C GLU A 242 -15.25 -9.33 -19.42
N HIS A 243 -15.00 -9.88 -18.22
CA HIS A 243 -13.99 -10.91 -17.97
C HIS A 243 -14.42 -12.02 -17.00
N GLY A 244 -15.71 -12.13 -16.65
CA GLY A 244 -16.20 -13.04 -15.61
C GLY A 244 -15.85 -14.52 -15.81
N ASP A 245 -15.69 -14.98 -17.05
CA ASP A 245 -15.29 -16.35 -17.39
C ASP A 245 -13.76 -16.57 -17.29
N ASP A 246 -12.98 -15.49 -17.33
CA ASP A 246 -11.51 -15.50 -17.38
C ASP A 246 -10.84 -15.23 -16.01
N ILE A 247 -11.64 -14.95 -14.97
CA ILE A 247 -11.18 -14.65 -13.62
C ILE A 247 -12.06 -15.34 -12.59
N ASP A 248 -11.46 -15.99 -11.59
CA ASP A 248 -12.21 -16.60 -10.48
C ASP A 248 -12.46 -15.61 -9.33
N ASP A 249 -13.29 -16.01 -8.36
CA ASP A 249 -13.66 -15.16 -7.23
C ASP A 249 -12.47 -14.74 -6.36
N ARG A 250 -11.49 -15.62 -6.18
CA ARG A 250 -10.30 -15.34 -5.37
C ARG A 250 -9.36 -14.37 -6.09
N GLU A 251 -9.17 -14.55 -7.38
CA GLU A 251 -8.38 -13.63 -8.20
C GLU A 251 -9.01 -12.24 -8.25
N LEU A 252 -10.34 -12.16 -8.39
CA LEU A 252 -11.06 -10.90 -8.39
C LEU A 252 -11.04 -10.22 -7.00
N ALA A 253 -11.19 -11.00 -5.91
CA ALA A 253 -11.03 -10.47 -4.56
C ALA A 253 -9.59 -9.97 -4.30
N GLY A 254 -8.57 -10.66 -4.82
CA GLY A 254 -7.18 -10.20 -4.74
C GLY A 254 -6.91 -8.91 -5.53
N LEU A 255 -7.58 -8.73 -6.68
CA LEU A 255 -7.57 -7.43 -7.37
C LEU A 255 -8.22 -6.33 -6.52
N ALA A 256 -9.35 -6.62 -5.87
CA ALA A 256 -10.02 -5.69 -4.98
C ALA A 256 -9.15 -5.32 -3.76
N ASP A 257 -8.44 -6.28 -3.15
CA ASP A 257 -7.50 -6.04 -2.04
C ASP A 257 -6.33 -5.16 -2.49
N GLY A 258 -5.81 -5.38 -3.70
CA GLY A 258 -4.78 -4.53 -4.29
C GLY A 258 -5.24 -3.09 -4.50
N VAL A 259 -6.49 -2.88 -4.93
CA VAL A 259 -7.08 -1.53 -5.08
C VAL A 259 -7.31 -0.88 -3.71
N LEU A 260 -7.81 -1.63 -2.73
CA LEU A 260 -7.98 -1.16 -1.36
C LEU A 260 -6.65 -0.72 -0.75
N THR A 261 -5.66 -1.60 -0.72
CA THR A 261 -4.36 -1.33 -0.11
C THR A 261 -3.61 -0.21 -0.84
N GLY A 262 -3.58 -0.25 -2.18
CA GLY A 262 -2.88 0.75 -2.98
C GLY A 262 -3.53 2.14 -2.94
N GLY A 263 -4.86 2.22 -2.86
CA GLY A 263 -5.60 3.48 -2.91
C GLY A 263 -5.89 4.12 -1.55
N PHE A 264 -5.86 3.35 -0.46
CA PHE A 264 -6.33 3.83 0.84
C PHE A 264 -5.26 4.63 1.59
N GLU A 265 -4.19 3.95 2.02
CA GLU A 265 -3.15 4.51 2.88
C GLU A 265 -2.38 5.64 2.20
N THR A 266 -2.01 5.43 0.93
CA THR A 266 -1.21 6.39 0.16
C THR A 266 -1.95 7.70 -0.01
N THR A 267 -3.24 7.65 -0.36
CA THR A 267 -4.10 8.82 -0.51
C THR A 267 -4.33 9.52 0.83
N ALA A 268 -4.63 8.78 1.90
CA ALA A 268 -4.78 9.36 3.24
C ALA A 268 -3.51 10.09 3.68
N SER A 269 -2.35 9.46 3.49
CA SER A 269 -1.06 10.05 3.78
C SER A 269 -0.80 11.31 2.94
N MET A 270 -1.12 11.28 1.64
CA MET A 270 -0.94 12.46 0.77
C MET A 270 -1.87 13.62 1.15
N LEU A 271 -3.11 13.36 1.59
CA LEU A 271 -4.01 14.39 2.10
C LEU A 271 -3.43 15.06 3.36
N ALA A 272 -2.93 14.26 4.31
CA ALA A 272 -2.33 14.77 5.53
C ALA A 272 -1.03 15.53 5.27
N LEU A 273 -0.11 14.95 4.48
CA LEU A 273 1.19 15.56 4.17
C LEU A 273 1.05 16.80 3.28
N GLY A 274 0.13 16.78 2.31
CA GLY A 274 -0.17 17.93 1.47
C GLY A 274 -0.73 19.10 2.28
N THR A 275 -1.65 18.82 3.22
CA THR A 275 -2.18 19.84 4.14
C THR A 275 -1.08 20.41 5.03
N MET A 276 -0.22 19.53 5.59
CA MET A 276 0.92 19.96 6.39
C MET A 276 1.90 20.84 5.60
N GLY A 277 2.15 20.50 4.32
CA GLY A 277 2.96 21.30 3.41
C GLY A 277 2.40 22.70 3.21
N GLY A 278 1.09 22.81 2.92
CA GLY A 278 0.42 24.12 2.77
C GLY A 278 0.38 24.95 4.06
N VAL A 279 0.23 24.31 5.23
CA VAL A 279 0.28 25.03 6.51
C VAL A 279 1.68 25.58 6.81
N ARG A 280 2.74 24.87 6.41
CA ARG A 280 4.14 25.27 6.67
C ARG A 280 4.67 26.28 5.65
N ASP A 281 4.19 26.25 4.41
CA ASP A 281 4.62 27.12 3.32
C ASP A 281 3.45 27.99 2.80
N PRO A 282 3.41 29.29 3.16
CA PRO A 282 2.40 30.22 2.69
C PRO A 282 2.31 30.33 1.16
N GLN A 283 3.43 30.21 0.44
CA GLN A 283 3.44 30.28 -1.02
C GLN A 283 2.77 29.05 -1.62
N ALA A 284 3.05 27.86 -1.08
CA ALA A 284 2.38 26.63 -1.50
C ALA A 284 0.86 26.71 -1.26
N ARG A 285 0.44 27.23 -0.10
CA ARG A 285 -0.99 27.45 0.20
C ARG A 285 -1.64 28.43 -0.75
N GLU A 286 -0.98 29.53 -1.08
CA GLU A 286 -1.48 30.52 -2.03
C GLU A 286 -1.62 29.93 -3.43
N ASN A 287 -0.62 29.17 -3.90
CA ASN A 287 -0.66 28.50 -5.20
C ASN A 287 -1.83 27.52 -5.29
N VAL A 288 -2.13 26.77 -4.23
CA VAL A 288 -3.28 25.83 -4.21
C VAL A 288 -4.61 26.56 -4.10
N SER A 289 -4.68 27.65 -3.34
CA SER A 289 -5.93 28.39 -3.11
C SER A 289 -6.35 29.24 -4.32
N ASN A 290 -5.36 29.76 -5.06
CA ASN A 290 -5.56 30.65 -6.19
C ASN A 290 -5.30 29.98 -7.56
N GLY A 291 -4.71 28.78 -7.56
CA GLY A 291 -4.45 28.00 -8.77
C GLY A 291 -5.74 27.45 -9.38
N SER A 292 -5.76 27.35 -10.71
CA SER A 292 -6.82 26.65 -11.43
C SER A 292 -6.54 25.14 -11.47
N ALA A 293 -7.57 24.32 -11.63
CA ALA A 293 -7.39 22.87 -11.80
C ALA A 293 -6.55 22.48 -13.04
N ASP A 294 -6.30 23.42 -13.96
CA ASP A 294 -5.45 23.24 -15.15
C ASP A 294 -3.96 23.55 -14.89
N ASP A 295 -3.60 24.12 -13.73
CA ASP A 295 -2.22 24.44 -13.36
C ASP A 295 -1.46 23.20 -12.86
N THR A 296 -1.34 22.19 -13.71
CA THR A 296 -0.60 20.94 -13.42
C THR A 296 0.92 21.05 -13.59
N ALA A 297 1.43 22.25 -13.87
CA ALA A 297 2.87 22.50 -13.91
C ALA A 297 3.39 22.74 -12.47
N GLY A 298 3.62 21.65 -11.74
CA GLY A 298 4.45 21.71 -10.55
C GLY A 298 5.83 22.32 -10.89
N PRO A 299 6.47 23.06 -9.97
CA PRO A 299 7.82 23.56 -10.22
C PRO A 299 8.73 22.37 -10.56
N PRO A 300 9.69 22.51 -11.51
CA PRO A 300 10.63 21.46 -11.79
C PRO A 300 11.32 21.06 -10.48
N CYS A 301 11.36 19.76 -10.19
CA CYS A 301 12.15 19.23 -9.08
C CYS A 301 13.52 19.88 -9.13
N VAL A 302 13.84 20.71 -8.15
CA VAL A 302 15.12 21.39 -8.07
C VAL A 302 16.14 20.29 -7.81
N ALA A 303 16.87 19.90 -8.85
CA ALA A 303 17.99 18.99 -8.73
C ALA A 303 19.11 19.72 -7.97
N GLY A 304 19.16 19.47 -6.66
CA GLY A 304 20.28 19.83 -5.77
C GLY A 304 20.97 18.57 -5.27
#